data_AF-A0A413ITX8-F1
#
_entry.id   AF-A0A413ITX8-F1
#
_cell.length_a   1.000
_cell.length_b   1.000
_cell.length_c   1.000
_cell.angle_alpha   90.00
_cell.angle_beta   90.00
_cell.angle_gamma   90.00
#
_symmetry.space_group_name_H-M   'P 1'
#
loop_
_entity.id
_entity.type
_entity.pdbx_description
1 polymer ?
#
loop_
_entity_poly.entity_id
_entity_poly.type
_entity_poly.pdbx_seq_one_letter_code
_entity_poly.pdbx_strand_id
1 'polypeptide(L)' 'MEEYKVGEVFQFGKIKLKCVEAPSDCTGCFLLSFAYCLSCIGECNWNKRSDHKNVIFIEVKEENNG' A
#
# COMPACT_ATOMS: atom_id res chain seq x y z
N MET A 1 2.82 12.78 7.06
CA MET A 1 2.86 11.96 5.83
C MET A 1 1.43 11.87 5.33
N GLU A 2 1.19 12.14 4.06
CA GLU A 2 -0.16 12.01 3.48
C GLU A 2 -0.51 10.52 3.32
N GLU A 3 -1.79 10.20 3.52
CA GLU A 3 -2.33 8.85 3.41
C GLU A 3 -2.60 8.51 1.93
N TYR A 4 -2.00 7.43 1.41
CA TYR A 4 -2.32 6.94 0.06
C TYR A 4 -3.76 6.41 0.02
N LYS A 5 -4.52 6.87 -0.98
CA LYS A 5 -5.93 6.50 -1.14
C LYS A 5 -6.08 5.13 -1.79
N VAL A 6 -7.14 4.40 -1.46
CA VAL A 6 -7.47 3.15 -2.15
C VAL A 6 -7.62 3.42 -3.65
N GLY A 7 -6.91 2.64 -4.46
CA GLY A 7 -6.83 2.77 -5.91
C GLY A 7 -5.66 3.62 -6.40
N GLU A 8 -5.00 4.38 -5.52
CA GLU A 8 -3.85 5.21 -5.88
C GLU A 8 -2.63 4.36 -6.24
N VAL A 9 -1.92 4.79 -7.28
CA VAL A 9 -0.68 4.18 -7.75
C VAL A 9 0.43 5.22 -7.62
N PHE A 10 1.54 4.85 -6.99
CA PHE A 10 2.67 5.74 -6.74
C PHE A 10 4.00 5.04 -6.96
N GLN A 11 5.04 5.85 -7.19
CA GLN A 11 6.40 5.37 -7.35
C GLN A 11 7.05 5.16 -5.97
N PHE A 12 7.62 3.98 -5.74
CA PHE A 12 8.35 3.64 -4.53
C PHE A 12 9.75 3.11 -4.90
N GLY A 13 10.75 4.00 -4.90
CA GLY A 13 12.08 3.65 -5.40
C GLY A 13 12.05 3.26 -6.88
N LYS A 14 12.35 1.99 -7.19
CA LYS A 14 12.36 1.45 -8.57
C LYS A 14 11.08 0.72 -8.97
N ILE A 15 10.13 0.55 -8.06
CA ILE A 15 8.87 -0.16 -8.31
C ILE A 15 7.68 0.79 -8.23
N LYS A 16 6.56 0.39 -8.83
CA LYS A 16 5.27 1.06 -8.65
C LYS A 16 4.44 0.23 -7.68
N LEU A 17 3.84 0.90 -6.70
CA LEU A 17 2.93 0.27 -5.76
C LEU A 17 1.51 0.81 -5.97
N LYS A 18 0.52 -0.03 -5.73
CA LYS A 18 -0.89 0.35 -5.67
C LYS A 18 -1.42 0.13 -4.26
N CYS A 19 -2.10 1.14 -3.73
CA CYS A 19 -2.87 1.02 -2.50
C CYS A 19 -4.19 0.31 -2.80
N VAL A 20 -4.47 -0.81 -2.13
CA VAL A 20 -5.71 -1.58 -2.29
C VAL A 20 -6.33 -1.87 -0.94
N GLU A 21 -7.66 -1.96 -0.91
CA GLU A 21 -8.40 -2.35 0.29
C GLU A 21 -8.06 -3.79 0.68
N ALA A 22 -7.85 -4.01 1.97
CA ALA A 22 -7.54 -5.30 2.55
C ALA A 22 -8.71 -5.78 3.43
N PRO A 23 -9.03 -7.08 3.44
CA PRO A 23 -10.19 -7.59 4.14
C PRO A 23 -10.05 -7.56 5.68
N SER A 24 -8.84 -7.72 6.21
CA SER A 24 -8.63 -7.84 7.67
C SER A 24 -7.40 -7.12 8.19
N ASP A 25 -6.24 -7.37 7.59
CA ASP A 25 -4.95 -6.98 8.14
C ASP A 25 -3.91 -6.74 7.02
N CYS A 26 -2.64 -6.63 7.40
CA CYS A 26 -1.53 -6.31 6.51
C CYS A 26 -0.94 -7.53 5.79
N THR A 27 -1.53 -8.72 5.94
CA THR A 27 -1.07 -9.94 5.27
C THR A 27 -1.11 -9.74 3.76
N GLY A 28 0.00 -10.09 3.10
CA GLY A 28 0.13 -9.90 1.65
C GLY A 28 0.57 -8.49 1.24
N CYS A 29 0.77 -7.57 2.18
CA CYS A 29 1.37 -6.27 1.86
C CYS A 29 2.82 -6.47 1.40
N PHE A 30 3.16 -5.89 0.26
CA PHE A 30 4.52 -5.90 -0.30
C PHE A 30 5.55 -5.36 0.70
N LEU A 31 5.14 -4.41 1.53
CA LEU A 31 6.01 -3.74 2.50
C LEU A 31 6.05 -4.43 3.87
N LEU A 32 5.34 -5.55 4.08
CA LEU A 32 5.26 -6.21 5.39
C LEU A 32 6.62 -6.61 5.96
N SER A 33 7.58 -6.99 5.10
CA SER A 33 8.94 -7.37 5.51
C SER A 33 9.88 -6.19 5.78
N PHE A 34 9.45 -4.95 5.55
CA PHE A 34 10.26 -3.76 5.81
C PHE A 34 9.98 -3.26 7.22
N ALA A 35 11.02 -3.25 8.07
CA ALA A 35 10.92 -2.90 9.49
C ALA A 35 10.28 -1.52 9.79
N TYR A 36 10.23 -0.62 8.80
CA TYR A 36 9.69 0.74 8.92
C TYR A 36 8.67 1.09 7.83
N CYS A 37 7.87 0.11 7.40
CA CYS A 37 6.90 0.33 6.32
C CYS A 37 5.99 1.54 6.57
N LEU A 38 5.45 1.72 7.78
CA LEU A 38 4.58 2.84 8.12
C LEU A 38 5.26 4.22 7.96
N SER A 39 6.56 4.31 8.21
CA SER A 39 7.32 5.55 8.04
C SER A 39 7.51 5.93 6.56
N CYS A 40 7.32 4.98 5.65
CA CYS A 40 7.47 5.17 4.20
C CYS A 40 6.16 5.48 3.48
N ILE A 41 5.04 4.98 3.99
CA ILE A 41 3.75 5.00 3.29
C ILE A 41 2.56 5.49 4.12
N GLY A 42 2.76 5.78 5.41
CA GLY A 42 1.70 6.15 6.33
C GLY A 42 0.96 4.94 6.92
N GLU A 43 -0.23 5.21 7.46
CA GLU A 43 -1.04 4.23 8.19
C GLU A 43 -1.84 3.31 7.25
N CYS A 44 -1.88 2.03 7.58
CA CYS A 44 -2.58 0.98 6.82
C CYS A 44 -3.85 0.45 7.51
N ASN A 45 -3.99 0.66 8.83
CA ASN A 45 -5.10 0.12 9.62
C ASN A 45 -6.31 1.06 9.62
N TRP A 46 -7.50 0.50 9.49
CA TRP A 46 -8.77 1.21 9.44
C TRP A 46 -9.01 2.17 10.61
N ASN A 47 -8.51 1.82 11.80
CA ASN A 47 -8.70 2.63 13.02
C ASN A 47 -7.77 3.86 13.09
N LYS A 48 -6.77 3.94 12.22
CA LYS A 48 -5.84 5.08 12.09
C LYS A 48 -6.06 5.88 10.82
N ARG A 49 -6.69 5.27 9.82
CA ARG A 49 -6.96 5.90 8.53
C ARG A 49 -8.23 6.74 8.53
N SER A 50 -8.22 7.76 7.68
CA SER A 50 -9.35 8.70 7.52
C SER A 50 -10.56 8.08 6.81
N ASP A 51 -10.31 7.10 5.94
CA ASP A 51 -11.32 6.39 5.15
C ASP A 51 -11.91 5.17 5.86
N HIS A 52 -11.44 4.86 7.07
CA HIS A 52 -11.82 3.69 7.85
C HIS A 52 -11.68 2.35 7.10
N LYS A 53 -10.70 2.25 6.19
CA LYS A 53 -10.41 1.02 5.45
C LYS A 53 -9.08 0.44 5.89
N ASN A 54 -8.98 -0.88 5.95
CA ASN A 54 -7.68 -1.53 5.97
C ASN A 54 -7.11 -1.51 4.56
N VAL A 55 -5.81 -1.29 4.42
CA VAL A 55 -5.15 -1.29 3.12
C VAL A 55 -3.85 -2.07 3.13
N ILE A 56 -3.52 -2.62 1.97
CA ILE A 56 -2.19 -3.17 1.67
C ILE A 56 -1.66 -2.54 0.39
N PHE A 57 -0.35 -2.64 0.22
CA PHE A 57 0.35 -2.13 -0.95
C PHE A 57 0.84 -3.31 -1.78
N ILE A 58 0.46 -3.34 -3.04
CA ILE A 58 0.85 -4.41 -3.98
C ILE A 58 1.71 -3.83 -5.09
N GLU A 59 2.69 -4.60 -5.56
CA GLU A 59 3.50 -4.21 -6.72
C GLU A 59 2.65 -4.24 -7.99
N VAL A 60 2.70 -3.15 -8.75
CA VAL A 60 2.12 -3.07 -10.09
C VAL A 60 3.17 -3.56 -11.07
N LYS A 61 3.00 -4.79 -11.56
CA LYS A 61 3.77 -5.28 -12.70
C LYS A 61 3.16 -4.71 -13.97
N GLU A 62 3.97 -4.00 -14.76
CA GLU A 62 3.56 -3.67 -16.12
C GLU A 62 3.52 -4.99 -16.91
N GLU A 63 2.33 -5.42 -17.31
CA GLU A 63 2.20 -6.47 -18.31
C GLU A 63 2.78 -5.91 -19.61
N ASN A 64 4.04 -6.27 -19.90
CA ASN A 64 4.59 -6.15 -21.25
C ASN A 64 3.81 -7.10 -22.16
N ASN A 65 2.61 -6.69 -22.58
CA ASN A 65 1.99 -7.24 -23.78
C ASN A 65 2.78 -6.67 -24.96
N GLY A 66 3.88 -7.36 -25.28
CA GLY A 66 4.72 -7.10 -26.44
C GLY A 66 3.99 -7.34 -27.76
#